data_AF-A0A7J3S8Z2-F1
#
_entry.id   AF-A0A7J3S8Z2-F1
#
_cell.length_a   1.000
_cell.length_b   1.000
_cell.length_c   1.000
_cell.angle_alpha   90.00
_cell.angle_beta   90.00
_cell.angle_gamma   90.00
#
_symmetry.space_group_name_H-M   'P 1'
#
loop_
_entity.id
_entity.type
_entity.pdbx_description
1 polymer ?
#
loop_
_entity_poly.entity_id
_entity_poly.type
_entity_poly.pdbx_seq_one_letter_code
_entity_poly.pdbx_strand_id
1 'polypeptide(L)'
;MFKKFRAVLFEELAHRARAGYCSFLILVFGVSISRAQDPIKVDLHARWCPDLTVSSPQWQCVDGGSVGGEVEFYFVANYQAGPIQQVNCLKIEIEEQTDVHPPDVRVLELAFSKTLPPPNYPPPNISNFCSKPPTGGYNAYYICATNKEKTLTCHNTAYKVRATYQYIKAGLPPKTIGPLTIEKTFTFNNLTVSSESDILKWDPNNSANRNNLIKYSITSAQKKYCQVQIKIYDLTGNIVYQKTFSGDEKKVCPGSYTFIWDGTKIEGDSTVRAARGLYAFDIIVNGLDEKGTFLNDDKDTLMSEYLVISDVSAQPSQFCPCFDEKTSISFTLSGSPLNGIVKASFHKAAIKEIVRDIVLTNRVEGINTFQWDGKNNKGIKVKVREKDIDKVLGKRRPSIQEPYHRANYYYVIEAWDTAAALDKAHRNKKALPKGGTLTLYSPIVMGALQQICHPYGFGAGEIVCTHVVYLALKAAGIDLRDKMQPLGLNYLNANDQYLYFRRQGFIVQKPYCYGDVIFMNIDKNGYVHHVGIVTDINENTGEVDKSVHATSNPRIRHTVETKGVPYRKYIIGRHPKE
;
A
#
# COMPACT_ATOMS: atom_id res chain seq x y z
N MET A 1 76.95 -61.77 -29.05
CA MET A 1 76.61 -61.69 -27.61
C MET A 1 75.26 -60.97 -27.52
N PHE A 2 74.25 -61.53 -26.84
CA PHE A 2 72.79 -61.22 -26.93
C PHE A 2 72.02 -61.73 -28.17
N LYS A 3 71.62 -63.01 -28.15
CA LYS A 3 70.41 -63.52 -28.84
C LYS A 3 70.01 -64.96 -28.41
N LYS A 4 70.09 -65.27 -27.11
CA LYS A 4 69.64 -66.55 -26.53
C LYS A 4 69.08 -66.36 -25.12
N PHE A 5 67.99 -65.59 -24.99
CA PHE A 5 67.29 -65.43 -23.70
C PHE A 5 65.80 -65.17 -23.83
N ARG A 6 65.12 -65.83 -24.79
CA ARG A 6 63.67 -65.64 -24.97
C ARG A 6 62.83 -66.90 -25.20
N ALA A 7 63.39 -68.10 -25.03
CA ALA A 7 62.67 -69.34 -25.35
C ALA A 7 62.45 -70.30 -24.16
N VAL A 8 62.95 -70.01 -22.95
CA VAL A 8 62.83 -70.95 -21.81
C VAL A 8 61.92 -70.41 -20.68
N LEU A 9 61.50 -69.14 -20.73
CA LEU A 9 60.66 -68.54 -19.68
C LEU A 9 59.14 -68.61 -19.95
N PHE A 10 58.72 -69.11 -21.12
CA PHE A 10 57.30 -69.10 -21.52
C PHE A 10 56.59 -70.46 -21.44
N GLU A 11 57.31 -71.58 -21.36
CA GLU A 11 56.67 -72.91 -21.21
C GLU A 11 56.41 -73.30 -19.76
N GLU A 12 57.16 -72.77 -18.79
CA GLU A 12 56.98 -73.11 -17.37
C GLU A 12 55.90 -72.26 -16.66
N LEU A 13 55.47 -71.14 -17.26
CA LEU A 13 54.35 -70.33 -16.78
C LEU A 13 52.98 -70.79 -17.32
N ALA A 14 52.95 -71.61 -18.38
CA ALA A 14 51.70 -72.06 -18.99
C ALA A 14 51.05 -73.26 -18.26
N HIS A 15 51.80 -74.00 -17.43
CA HIS A 15 51.29 -75.19 -16.75
C HIS A 15 50.82 -74.97 -15.30
N ARG A 16 51.15 -73.83 -14.67
CA ARG A 16 50.66 -73.47 -13.32
C ARG A 16 49.48 -72.47 -13.32
N ALA A 17 49.05 -71.98 -14.48
CA ALA A 17 47.97 -71.00 -14.62
C ALA A 17 46.58 -71.59 -14.92
N ARG A 18 46.40 -72.91 -14.91
CA ARG A 18 45.10 -73.54 -15.27
C ARG A 18 44.17 -73.90 -14.11
N ALA A 19 44.62 -73.81 -12.85
CA ALA A 19 43.76 -74.06 -11.69
C ALA A 19 43.39 -72.78 -10.89
N GLY A 20 44.11 -71.66 -11.07
CA GLY A 20 43.85 -70.41 -10.34
C GLY A 20 42.96 -69.39 -11.06
N TYR A 21 42.76 -69.52 -12.36
CA TYR A 21 42.04 -68.51 -13.16
C TYR A 21 40.52 -68.72 -13.22
N CYS A 22 40.01 -69.92 -12.96
CA CYS A 22 38.55 -70.11 -12.83
C CYS A 22 37.99 -69.54 -11.52
N SER A 23 38.80 -69.48 -10.45
CA SER A 23 38.36 -68.90 -9.17
C SER A 23 38.56 -67.39 -9.11
N PHE A 24 39.51 -66.82 -9.85
CA PHE A 24 39.73 -65.36 -9.88
C PHE A 24 38.77 -64.65 -10.85
N LEU A 25 38.33 -65.30 -11.92
CA LEU A 25 37.31 -64.73 -12.82
C LEU A 25 35.89 -64.76 -12.22
N ILE A 26 35.59 -65.63 -11.26
CA ILE A 26 34.34 -65.56 -10.48
C ILE A 26 34.38 -64.42 -9.44
N LEU A 27 35.57 -63.97 -9.04
CA LEU A 27 35.76 -62.81 -8.16
C LEU A 27 35.84 -61.46 -8.91
N VAL A 28 36.28 -61.44 -10.18
CA VAL A 28 36.36 -60.22 -11.01
C VAL A 28 35.13 -60.03 -11.91
N PHE A 29 34.45 -61.11 -12.33
CA PHE A 29 33.01 -61.08 -12.64
C PHE A 29 32.21 -61.36 -11.37
N GLY A 30 32.66 -60.76 -10.26
CA GLY A 30 31.83 -60.53 -9.10
C GLY A 30 30.53 -59.97 -9.63
N VAL A 31 29.54 -60.85 -9.56
CA VAL A 31 28.14 -60.61 -9.83
C VAL A 31 27.91 -59.15 -9.50
N SER A 32 27.61 -58.34 -10.51
CA SER A 32 26.81 -57.16 -10.26
C SER A 32 25.51 -57.73 -9.73
N ILE A 33 25.51 -58.10 -8.45
CA ILE A 33 24.32 -58.34 -7.65
C ILE A 33 23.74 -56.96 -7.74
N SER A 34 22.85 -56.80 -8.72
CA SER A 34 21.97 -55.65 -8.84
C SER A 34 21.60 -55.33 -7.41
N ARG A 35 22.14 -54.22 -6.87
CA ARG A 35 21.86 -53.79 -5.50
C ARG A 35 20.38 -54.05 -5.32
N ALA A 36 20.03 -54.99 -4.45
CA ALA A 36 18.65 -55.44 -4.32
C ALA A 36 17.82 -54.16 -4.24
N GLN A 37 16.98 -53.92 -5.25
CA GLN A 37 16.17 -52.71 -5.28
C GLN A 37 15.48 -52.64 -3.93
N ASP A 38 15.57 -51.48 -3.26
CA ASP A 38 14.92 -51.33 -1.97
C ASP A 38 13.48 -51.85 -2.09
N PRO A 39 13.03 -52.76 -1.21
CA PRO A 39 11.74 -53.44 -1.36
C PRO A 39 10.54 -52.50 -1.15
N ILE A 40 10.81 -51.19 -1.10
CA ILE A 40 9.89 -50.08 -0.94
C ILE A 40 10.36 -48.92 -1.83
N LYS A 41 9.42 -48.35 -2.57
CA LYS A 41 9.56 -47.04 -3.21
C LYS A 41 8.55 -46.09 -2.57
N VAL A 42 8.98 -44.88 -2.29
CA VAL A 42 8.12 -43.85 -1.69
C VAL A 42 8.11 -42.61 -2.58
N ASP A 43 7.00 -41.87 -2.55
CA ASP A 43 6.88 -40.56 -3.17
C ASP A 43 5.96 -39.65 -2.34
N LEU A 44 6.06 -38.36 -2.60
CA LEU A 44 5.26 -37.30 -2.01
C LEU A 44 4.56 -36.53 -3.13
N HIS A 45 3.25 -36.36 -2.97
CA HIS A 45 2.41 -35.63 -3.91
C HIS A 45 1.63 -34.53 -3.17
N ALA A 46 1.30 -33.46 -3.89
CA ALA A 46 0.31 -32.49 -3.44
C ALA A 46 -0.96 -32.70 -4.26
N ARG A 47 -2.10 -32.85 -3.58
CA ARG A 47 -3.42 -32.96 -4.17
C ARG A 47 -4.18 -31.66 -3.93
N TRP A 48 -4.63 -31.02 -4.99
CA TRP A 48 -5.32 -29.73 -4.93
C TRP A 48 -6.27 -29.60 -6.12
N CYS A 49 -7.20 -28.64 -6.04
CA CYS A 49 -8.11 -28.36 -7.15
C CYS A 49 -7.71 -27.04 -7.84
N PRO A 50 -7.28 -27.05 -9.12
CA PRO A 50 -6.86 -25.85 -9.81
C PRO A 50 -8.02 -24.97 -10.29
N ASP A 51 -9.24 -25.50 -10.40
CA ASP A 51 -10.42 -24.74 -10.82
C ASP A 51 -11.66 -25.14 -10.01
N LEU A 52 -12.06 -24.25 -9.09
CA LEU A 52 -13.28 -24.35 -8.29
C LEU A 52 -14.50 -23.69 -8.97
N THR A 53 -14.34 -23.13 -10.18
CA THR A 53 -15.45 -22.44 -10.89
C THR A 53 -16.33 -23.37 -11.71
N VAL A 54 -15.92 -24.63 -11.87
CA VAL A 54 -16.66 -25.67 -12.60
C VAL A 54 -17.65 -26.40 -11.68
N SER A 55 -18.73 -26.93 -12.26
CA SER A 55 -19.77 -27.65 -11.51
C SER A 55 -19.31 -28.96 -10.85
N SER A 56 -18.19 -29.53 -11.33
CA SER A 56 -17.55 -30.71 -10.75
C SER A 56 -16.04 -30.48 -10.64
N PRO A 57 -15.58 -29.86 -9.53
CA PRO A 57 -14.17 -29.57 -9.30
C PRO A 57 -13.31 -30.84 -9.40
N GLN A 58 -12.29 -30.80 -10.25
CA GLN A 58 -11.40 -31.94 -10.47
C GLN A 58 -10.14 -31.76 -9.61
N TRP A 59 -9.97 -32.65 -8.63
CA TRP A 59 -8.78 -32.70 -7.81
C TRP A 59 -7.64 -33.39 -8.57
N GLN A 60 -6.46 -32.77 -8.56
CA GLN A 60 -5.29 -33.24 -9.29
C GLN A 60 -4.14 -33.48 -8.32
N CYS A 61 -3.38 -34.55 -8.55
CA CYS A 61 -2.11 -34.75 -7.87
C CYS A 61 -0.95 -34.27 -8.72
N VAL A 62 -0.08 -33.48 -8.10
CA VAL A 62 1.17 -33.01 -8.68
C VAL A 62 2.34 -33.49 -7.84
N ASP A 63 3.45 -33.74 -8.49
CA ASP A 63 4.73 -34.13 -7.91
C ASP A 63 5.71 -32.94 -7.85
N GLY A 64 5.21 -31.71 -8.01
CA GLY A 64 5.96 -30.47 -7.91
C GLY A 64 5.22 -29.31 -8.58
N GLY A 65 5.84 -28.14 -8.60
CA GLY A 65 5.30 -26.95 -9.27
C GLY A 65 4.45 -26.07 -8.35
N SER A 66 3.59 -25.24 -8.96
CA SER A 66 2.76 -24.28 -8.24
C SER A 66 1.43 -24.89 -7.81
N VAL A 67 1.05 -24.64 -6.57
CA VAL A 67 -0.23 -25.02 -5.96
C VAL A 67 -0.85 -23.79 -5.29
N GLY A 68 -2.15 -23.81 -5.02
CA GLY A 68 -2.81 -22.73 -4.27
C GLY A 68 -4.17 -23.16 -3.72
N GLY A 69 -4.67 -22.41 -2.74
CA GLY A 69 -5.89 -22.77 -2.03
C GLY A 69 -5.65 -23.92 -1.05
N GLU A 70 -6.68 -24.75 -0.86
CA GLU A 70 -6.60 -25.93 0.00
C GLU A 70 -5.77 -27.03 -0.69
N VAL A 71 -4.66 -27.44 -0.05
CA VAL A 71 -3.74 -28.47 -0.54
C VAL A 71 -3.60 -29.60 0.47
N GLU A 72 -3.78 -30.83 0.00
CA GLU A 72 -3.53 -32.06 0.76
C GLU A 72 -2.19 -32.66 0.34
N PHE A 73 -1.32 -33.00 1.30
CA PHE A 73 -0.08 -33.71 0.99
C PHE A 73 -0.25 -35.21 1.22
N TYR A 74 0.13 -35.99 0.21
CA TYR A 74 0.02 -37.45 0.19
C TYR A 74 1.41 -38.06 0.17
N PHE A 75 1.73 -38.84 1.20
CA PHE A 75 2.86 -39.76 1.15
C PHE A 75 2.35 -41.13 0.71
N VAL A 76 2.98 -41.65 -0.34
CA VAL A 76 2.62 -42.92 -0.97
C VAL A 76 3.83 -43.84 -0.96
N ALA A 77 3.65 -45.05 -0.44
CA ALA A 77 4.65 -46.11 -0.48
C ALA A 77 4.12 -47.29 -1.31
N ASN A 78 4.88 -47.72 -2.31
CA ASN A 78 4.69 -48.98 -3.04
C ASN A 78 5.77 -49.97 -2.61
N TYR A 79 5.39 -51.13 -2.09
CA TYR A 79 6.35 -52.07 -1.50
C TYR A 79 5.98 -53.53 -1.73
N GLN A 80 6.98 -54.40 -1.70
CA GLN A 80 6.81 -55.84 -1.84
C GLN A 80 6.29 -56.42 -0.53
N ALA A 81 5.05 -56.92 -0.54
CA ALA A 81 4.47 -57.64 0.58
C ALA A 81 5.24 -58.93 0.86
N GLY A 82 5.45 -59.24 2.14
CA GLY A 82 6.29 -60.35 2.59
C GLY A 82 7.61 -59.80 3.15
N PRO A 83 8.56 -59.34 2.32
CA PRO A 83 9.78 -58.69 2.79
C PRO A 83 9.53 -57.44 3.65
N ILE A 84 8.44 -56.71 3.39
CA ILE A 84 7.97 -55.62 4.22
C ILE A 84 6.62 -55.99 4.81
N GLN A 85 6.51 -55.90 6.13
CA GLN A 85 5.31 -56.24 6.90
C GLN A 85 4.41 -55.03 7.13
N GLN A 86 5.00 -53.85 7.33
CA GLN A 86 4.26 -52.64 7.67
C GLN A 86 5.05 -51.40 7.23
N VAL A 87 4.33 -50.36 6.81
CA VAL A 87 4.85 -49.01 6.56
C VAL A 87 4.04 -48.04 7.43
N ASN A 88 4.71 -47.07 8.05
CA ASN A 88 4.08 -46.04 8.87
C ASN A 88 4.65 -44.67 8.49
N CYS A 89 3.77 -43.75 8.13
CA CYS A 89 4.05 -42.33 7.99
C CYS A 89 3.93 -41.68 9.38
N LEU A 90 5.04 -41.14 9.88
CA LEU A 90 5.14 -40.59 11.23
C LEU A 90 4.67 -39.14 11.28
N LYS A 91 5.07 -38.33 10.29
CA LYS A 91 4.65 -36.94 10.14
C LYS A 91 4.88 -36.44 8.72
N ILE A 92 4.12 -35.42 8.33
CA ILE A 92 4.41 -34.57 7.18
C ILE A 92 4.61 -33.15 7.71
N GLU A 93 5.71 -32.52 7.35
CA GLU A 93 6.04 -31.14 7.71
C GLU A 93 6.23 -30.30 6.45
N ILE A 94 5.85 -29.03 6.54
CA ILE A 94 6.18 -28.01 5.54
C ILE A 94 7.08 -26.97 6.17
N GLU A 95 8.10 -26.56 5.44
CA GLU A 95 9.05 -25.52 5.82
C GLU A 95 9.12 -24.51 4.69
N GLU A 96 8.76 -23.28 5.02
CA GLU A 96 8.88 -22.14 4.12
C GLU A 96 10.33 -21.93 3.67
N GLN A 97 10.54 -21.59 2.40
CA GLN A 97 11.86 -21.24 1.88
C GLN A 97 11.94 -19.72 1.72
N THR A 98 12.45 -19.05 2.75
CA THR A 98 12.58 -17.58 2.81
C THR A 98 13.85 -17.18 3.56
N ASP A 99 14.43 -16.03 3.20
CA ASP A 99 15.53 -15.36 3.90
C ASP A 99 15.08 -14.06 4.61
N VAL A 100 13.80 -13.71 4.50
CA VAL A 100 13.22 -12.46 5.03
C VAL A 100 12.96 -12.56 6.55
N HIS A 101 12.62 -13.74 7.05
CA HIS A 101 12.35 -14.03 8.46
C HIS A 101 12.69 -15.49 8.79
N PRO A 102 12.69 -15.89 10.08
CA PRO A 102 12.77 -17.30 10.42
C PRO A 102 11.67 -18.08 9.68
N PRO A 103 12.03 -19.16 8.94
CA PRO A 103 11.08 -19.96 8.19
C PRO A 103 9.91 -20.43 9.03
N ASP A 104 8.69 -20.31 8.49
CA ASP A 104 7.54 -20.95 9.09
C ASP A 104 7.61 -22.47 8.85
N VAL A 105 7.65 -23.23 9.96
CA VAL A 105 7.70 -24.69 9.96
C VAL A 105 6.43 -25.22 10.62
N ARG A 106 5.63 -25.97 9.86
CA ARG A 106 4.38 -26.55 10.34
C ARG A 106 4.41 -28.06 10.20
N VAL A 107 4.12 -28.76 11.30
CA VAL A 107 3.78 -30.18 11.24
C VAL A 107 2.30 -30.29 10.93
N LEU A 108 1.98 -30.94 9.81
CA LEU A 108 0.62 -31.12 9.35
C LEU A 108 -0.01 -32.32 10.05
N GLU A 109 -1.25 -32.16 10.48
CA GLU A 109 -2.04 -33.26 11.03
C GLU A 109 -2.39 -34.23 9.92
N LEU A 110 -2.19 -35.52 10.20
CA LEU A 110 -2.57 -36.59 9.30
C LEU A 110 -4.09 -36.79 9.38
N ALA A 111 -4.78 -36.56 8.27
CA ALA A 111 -6.21 -36.77 8.13
C ALA A 111 -6.57 -38.26 8.17
N PHE A 112 -5.74 -39.10 7.53
CA PHE A 112 -5.88 -40.56 7.57
C PHE A 112 -4.57 -41.26 7.19
N SER A 113 -4.50 -42.56 7.52
CA SER A 113 -3.52 -43.49 6.96
C SER A 113 -4.19 -44.82 6.64
N LYS A 114 -3.86 -45.41 5.49
CA LYS A 114 -4.46 -46.67 5.03
C LYS A 114 -3.42 -47.59 4.40
N THR A 115 -3.39 -48.84 4.86
CA THR A 115 -2.69 -49.95 4.19
C THR A 115 -3.68 -50.64 3.24
N LEU A 116 -3.26 -50.84 1.98
CA LEU A 116 -4.07 -51.53 0.98
C LEU A 116 -3.53 -52.96 0.79
N PRO A 117 -4.36 -54.01 0.99
CA PRO A 117 -3.91 -55.40 0.98
C PRO A 117 -3.53 -55.91 -0.43
N PRO A 118 -2.76 -57.02 -0.53
CA PRO A 118 -2.31 -57.60 -1.80
C PRO A 118 -3.42 -58.48 -2.49
N PRO A 119 -3.19 -58.96 -3.73
CA PRO A 119 -3.94 -58.66 -4.96
C PRO A 119 -5.29 -59.38 -5.16
N ASN A 120 -5.92 -59.97 -4.14
CA ASN A 120 -7.24 -60.61 -4.33
C ASN A 120 -8.39 -59.60 -4.48
N TYR A 121 -8.09 -58.31 -4.38
CA TYR A 121 -8.96 -57.22 -4.78
C TYR A 121 -8.27 -56.44 -5.90
N PRO A 122 -9.00 -55.96 -6.93
CA PRO A 122 -8.44 -55.02 -7.89
C PRO A 122 -7.74 -53.91 -7.11
N PRO A 123 -6.57 -53.39 -7.59
CA PRO A 123 -5.87 -52.32 -6.90
C PRO A 123 -6.92 -51.28 -6.53
N PRO A 124 -7.11 -50.97 -5.23
CA PRO A 124 -8.05 -49.93 -4.82
C PRO A 124 -7.76 -48.74 -5.71
N ASN A 125 -8.78 -48.13 -6.30
CA ASN A 125 -8.60 -47.16 -7.38
C ASN A 125 -7.64 -46.05 -6.89
N ILE A 126 -6.31 -46.24 -7.06
CA ILE A 126 -5.27 -45.35 -6.53
C ILE A 126 -5.35 -44.04 -7.30
N SER A 127 -5.90 -44.08 -8.51
CA SER A 127 -6.39 -42.94 -9.28
C SER A 127 -7.38 -42.04 -8.50
N ASN A 128 -8.13 -42.55 -7.52
CA ASN A 128 -8.96 -41.73 -6.63
C ASN A 128 -8.12 -40.90 -5.64
N PHE A 129 -6.86 -41.29 -5.41
CA PHE A 129 -5.96 -40.64 -4.47
C PHE A 129 -4.89 -39.83 -5.21
N CYS A 130 -4.06 -40.46 -6.06
CA CYS A 130 -3.11 -39.81 -6.99
C CYS A 130 -2.83 -40.68 -8.23
N SER A 131 -2.70 -40.03 -9.39
CA SER A 131 -2.69 -40.69 -10.72
C SER A 131 -1.39 -41.43 -11.08
N LYS A 132 -0.28 -41.21 -10.34
CA LYS A 132 1.03 -41.82 -10.62
C LYS A 132 1.71 -42.28 -9.33
N PRO A 133 1.27 -43.39 -8.70
CA PRO A 133 2.01 -43.95 -7.57
C PRO A 133 3.41 -44.39 -8.04
N PRO A 134 4.43 -44.38 -7.17
CA PRO A 134 5.76 -44.85 -7.52
C PRO A 134 5.69 -46.28 -8.07
N THR A 135 6.10 -46.48 -9.32
CA THR A 135 6.03 -47.76 -10.01
C THR A 135 7.26 -48.62 -9.68
N GLY A 136 7.03 -49.71 -8.96
CA GLY A 136 8.06 -50.71 -8.65
C GLY A 136 7.70 -52.14 -9.06
N GLY A 137 6.51 -52.35 -9.63
CA GLY A 137 5.98 -53.70 -9.85
C GLY A 137 5.57 -54.42 -8.56
N TYR A 138 5.49 -53.70 -7.43
CA TYR A 138 5.19 -54.30 -6.14
C TYR A 138 3.69 -54.39 -5.85
N ASN A 139 3.31 -55.36 -5.01
CA ASN A 139 1.93 -55.81 -4.82
C ASN A 139 1.18 -55.17 -3.62
N ALA A 140 1.79 -54.25 -2.87
CA ALA A 140 1.13 -53.56 -1.75
C ALA A 140 1.39 -52.05 -1.74
N TYR A 141 0.46 -51.31 -1.13
CA TYR A 141 0.50 -49.84 -1.00
C TYR A 141 0.18 -49.38 0.41
N TYR A 142 0.81 -48.28 0.82
CA TYR A 142 0.47 -47.52 2.01
C TYR A 142 0.34 -46.04 1.64
N ILE A 143 -0.72 -45.38 2.13
CA ILE A 143 -1.01 -43.97 1.86
C ILE A 143 -1.32 -43.27 3.18
N CYS A 144 -0.68 -42.13 3.44
CA CYS A 144 -1.12 -41.16 4.46
C CYS A 144 -1.38 -39.80 3.79
N ALA A 145 -2.36 -39.05 4.29
CA ALA A 145 -2.69 -37.71 3.78
C ALA A 145 -2.86 -36.69 4.91
N THR A 146 -2.60 -35.41 4.63
CA THR A 146 -2.78 -34.31 5.59
C THR A 146 -4.16 -33.67 5.50
N ASN A 147 -4.57 -32.94 6.55
CA ASN A 147 -5.70 -32.00 6.47
C ASN A 147 -5.39 -30.85 5.48
N LYS A 148 -6.42 -30.36 4.78
CA LYS A 148 -6.29 -29.43 3.64
C LYS A 148 -6.21 -27.93 4.01
N GLU A 149 -6.81 -27.55 5.14
CA GLU A 149 -7.13 -26.14 5.49
C GLU A 149 -5.91 -25.29 5.89
N LYS A 150 -4.85 -25.91 6.43
CA LYS A 150 -3.68 -25.19 6.99
C LYS A 150 -2.80 -24.49 5.94
N THR A 151 -3.12 -24.63 4.66
CA THR A 151 -2.30 -24.16 3.54
C THR A 151 -2.73 -22.80 2.98
N LEU A 152 -3.92 -22.33 3.34
CA LEU A 152 -4.48 -21.04 2.91
C LEU A 152 -3.74 -19.83 3.49
N THR A 153 -3.09 -20.02 4.65
CA THR A 153 -2.29 -19.01 5.35
C THR A 153 -0.80 -19.14 5.06
N CYS A 154 -0.38 -20.04 4.16
CA CYS A 154 1.00 -20.09 3.70
C CYS A 154 1.30 -18.87 2.81
N HIS A 155 2.51 -18.34 2.93
CA HIS A 155 2.99 -17.29 2.05
C HIS A 155 3.17 -17.80 0.62
N ASN A 156 3.16 -16.89 -0.33
CA ASN A 156 3.32 -17.17 -1.76
C ASN A 156 4.80 -17.30 -2.09
N THR A 157 5.39 -18.42 -1.65
CA THR A 157 6.79 -18.77 -1.86
C THR A 157 6.95 -20.28 -2.01
N ALA A 158 8.19 -20.74 -2.21
CA ALA A 158 8.52 -22.15 -2.19
C ALA A 158 8.45 -22.69 -0.76
N TYR A 159 7.88 -23.89 -0.60
CA TYR A 159 7.89 -24.66 0.63
C TYR A 159 8.53 -26.01 0.36
N LYS A 160 9.44 -26.39 1.25
CA LYS A 160 10.00 -27.74 1.31
C LYS A 160 9.09 -28.59 2.18
N VAL A 161 8.54 -29.64 1.59
CA VAL A 161 7.63 -30.57 2.24
C VAL A 161 8.37 -31.86 2.50
N ARG A 162 8.40 -32.30 3.76
CA ARG A 162 9.09 -33.53 4.18
C ARG A 162 8.11 -34.51 4.79
N ALA A 163 8.13 -35.76 4.31
CA ALA A 163 7.44 -36.86 4.95
C ALA A 163 8.45 -37.74 5.67
N THR A 164 8.26 -37.91 6.98
CA THR A 164 9.06 -38.83 7.79
C THR A 164 8.30 -40.14 7.95
N TYR A 165 8.95 -41.26 7.65
CA TYR A 165 8.33 -42.58 7.67
C TYR A 165 9.27 -43.65 8.23
N GLN A 166 8.70 -44.80 8.56
CA GLN A 166 9.43 -46.00 8.95
C GLN A 166 8.72 -47.24 8.39
N TYR A 167 9.43 -48.35 8.29
CA TYR A 167 8.82 -49.62 7.87
C TYR A 167 9.44 -50.81 8.61
N ILE A 168 8.69 -51.90 8.70
CA ILE A 168 9.12 -53.15 9.33
C ILE A 168 9.51 -54.13 8.23
N LYS A 169 10.78 -54.52 8.21
CA LYS A 169 11.31 -55.56 7.33
C LYS A 169 11.14 -56.92 7.99
N ALA A 170 10.62 -57.90 7.25
CA ALA A 170 10.49 -59.27 7.71
C ALA A 170 11.87 -59.89 7.99
N GLY A 171 11.93 -60.68 9.05
CA GLY A 171 13.13 -61.34 9.57
C GLY A 171 12.81 -62.00 10.91
N LEU A 172 13.77 -62.75 11.45
CA LEU A 172 13.69 -63.32 12.80
C LEU A 172 14.89 -62.77 13.60
N PRO A 173 14.74 -61.69 14.38
CA PRO A 173 13.50 -60.93 14.63
C PRO A 173 13.16 -59.92 13.49
N PRO A 174 11.88 -59.48 13.38
CA PRO A 174 11.52 -58.36 12.52
C PRO A 174 12.30 -57.11 12.88
N LYS A 175 12.69 -56.31 11.87
CA LYS A 175 13.53 -55.12 12.07
C LYS A 175 12.81 -53.87 11.58
N THR A 176 12.68 -52.87 12.44
CA THR A 176 12.25 -51.53 12.06
C THR A 176 13.39 -50.80 11.35
N ILE A 177 13.10 -50.23 10.18
CA ILE A 177 13.98 -49.37 9.41
C ILE A 177 13.39 -47.96 9.42
N GLY A 178 14.17 -46.99 9.90
CA GLY A 178 13.80 -45.58 9.99
C GLY A 178 14.16 -44.96 11.35
N PRO A 179 13.81 -43.68 11.57
CA PRO A 179 13.05 -42.82 10.65
C PRO A 179 13.83 -42.49 9.36
N LEU A 180 13.12 -42.49 8.23
CA LEU A 180 13.59 -42.07 6.92
C LEU A 180 12.79 -40.84 6.48
N THR A 181 13.36 -40.01 5.61
CA THR A 181 12.72 -38.80 5.13
C THR A 181 12.81 -38.72 3.61
N ILE A 182 11.69 -38.37 2.98
CA ILE A 182 11.62 -37.89 1.60
C ILE A 182 11.22 -36.42 1.62
N GLU A 183 11.82 -35.63 0.74
CA GLU A 183 11.50 -34.21 0.60
C GLU A 183 11.16 -33.83 -0.85
N LYS A 184 10.29 -32.82 -0.98
CA LYS A 184 9.91 -32.25 -2.27
C LYS A 184 9.56 -30.78 -2.11
N THR A 185 9.73 -30.00 -3.17
CA THR A 185 9.45 -28.55 -3.13
C THR A 185 8.19 -28.23 -3.93
N PHE A 186 7.31 -27.43 -3.34
CA PHE A 186 6.10 -26.90 -3.97
C PHE A 186 6.08 -25.38 -3.82
N THR A 187 5.58 -24.65 -4.81
CA THR A 187 5.44 -23.19 -4.73
C THR A 187 3.98 -22.83 -4.45
N PHE A 188 3.74 -22.22 -3.30
CA PHE A 188 2.41 -21.70 -2.98
C PHE A 188 2.16 -20.39 -3.73
N ASN A 189 0.98 -20.27 -4.29
CA ASN A 189 0.47 -19.06 -4.91
C ASN A 189 -1.01 -18.92 -4.55
N ASN A 190 -1.24 -18.51 -3.31
CA ASN A 190 -2.54 -18.23 -2.74
C ASN A 190 -3.06 -16.85 -3.17
N LEU A 191 -4.30 -16.56 -2.80
CA LEU A 191 -5.02 -15.35 -3.18
C LEU A 191 -4.25 -14.07 -2.80
N THR A 192 -4.03 -13.18 -3.77
CA THR A 192 -3.54 -11.83 -3.52
C THR A 192 -4.25 -10.78 -4.36
N VAL A 193 -4.30 -9.54 -3.87
CA VAL A 193 -4.85 -8.38 -4.55
C VAL A 193 -3.79 -7.29 -4.75
N SER A 194 -3.84 -6.60 -5.88
CA SER A 194 -2.97 -5.44 -6.14
C SER A 194 -3.66 -4.38 -7.01
N SER A 195 -3.19 -3.13 -6.95
CA SER A 195 -3.76 -2.00 -7.70
C SER A 195 -2.67 -1.09 -8.29
N GLU A 196 -2.99 -0.36 -9.37
CA GLU A 196 -2.10 0.62 -10.00
C GLU A 196 -2.01 1.97 -9.26
N SER A 197 -3.06 2.35 -8.54
CA SER A 197 -3.20 3.65 -7.85
C SER A 197 -3.76 3.42 -6.46
N ASP A 198 -3.45 4.31 -5.53
CA ASP A 198 -3.94 4.19 -4.13
C ASP A 198 -4.73 5.43 -3.69
N ILE A 199 -4.86 6.43 -4.57
CA ILE A 199 -5.54 7.70 -4.29
C ILE A 199 -6.46 8.07 -5.45
N LEU A 200 -7.70 8.38 -5.12
CA LEU A 200 -8.70 8.93 -6.03
C LEU A 200 -8.75 10.45 -5.90
N LYS A 201 -9.09 11.11 -6.99
CA LYS A 201 -9.37 12.55 -7.07
C LYS A 201 -10.81 12.74 -7.53
N TRP A 202 -11.61 13.41 -6.72
CA TRP A 202 -13.00 13.69 -7.03
C TRP A 202 -13.24 15.20 -7.14
N ASP A 203 -13.88 15.60 -8.24
CA ASP A 203 -14.33 16.97 -8.46
C ASP A 203 -15.73 16.93 -9.09
N PRO A 204 -16.80 17.21 -8.32
CA PRO A 204 -18.17 17.11 -8.84
C PRO A 204 -18.43 18.09 -9.99
N ASN A 205 -17.66 19.17 -10.09
CA ASN A 205 -17.92 20.25 -11.05
C ASN A 205 -16.97 20.22 -12.26
N ASN A 206 -15.94 19.36 -12.27
CA ASN A 206 -14.99 19.29 -13.37
C ASN A 206 -14.50 17.85 -13.62
N SER A 207 -14.98 17.24 -14.71
CA SER A 207 -14.62 15.88 -15.10
C SER A 207 -13.16 15.69 -15.50
N ALA A 208 -12.53 16.70 -16.11
CA ALA A 208 -11.11 16.65 -16.50
C ALA A 208 -10.18 16.58 -15.27
N ASN A 209 -10.68 16.98 -14.10
CA ASN A 209 -9.98 16.91 -12.83
C ASN A 209 -10.23 15.61 -12.06
N ARG A 210 -11.01 14.66 -12.55
CA ARG A 210 -11.30 13.42 -11.81
C ARG A 210 -10.24 12.35 -12.09
N ASN A 211 -9.82 11.66 -11.03
CA ASN A 211 -9.19 10.35 -11.12
C ASN A 211 -10.00 9.40 -10.23
N ASN A 212 -11.03 8.81 -10.81
CA ASN A 212 -12.03 8.02 -10.10
C ASN A 212 -12.08 6.57 -10.58
N LEU A 213 -11.06 6.13 -11.32
CA LEU A 213 -10.91 4.78 -11.83
C LEU A 213 -9.95 4.00 -10.93
N ILE A 214 -10.45 2.90 -10.36
CA ILE A 214 -9.66 1.89 -9.67
C ILE A 214 -9.42 0.75 -10.65
N LYS A 215 -8.15 0.46 -10.93
CA LYS A 215 -7.73 -0.75 -11.65
C LYS A 215 -7.04 -1.68 -10.68
N TYR A 216 -7.48 -2.93 -10.63
CA TYR A 216 -6.94 -3.91 -9.69
C TYR A 216 -6.88 -5.30 -10.30
N SER A 217 -6.00 -6.13 -9.77
CA SER A 217 -5.86 -7.54 -10.14
C SER A 217 -5.99 -8.42 -8.92
N ILE A 218 -6.57 -9.59 -9.12
CA ILE A 218 -6.64 -10.67 -8.15
C ILE A 218 -5.87 -11.84 -8.74
N THR A 219 -4.94 -12.42 -7.98
CA THR A 219 -4.08 -13.51 -8.45
C THR A 219 -4.06 -14.68 -7.48
N SER A 220 -3.97 -15.90 -8.02
CA SER A 220 -3.86 -17.18 -7.31
C SER A 220 -3.55 -18.26 -8.36
N ALA A 221 -2.87 -19.34 -7.98
CA ALA A 221 -2.76 -20.53 -8.81
C ALA A 221 -4.10 -21.27 -8.95
N GLN A 222 -4.96 -21.17 -7.93
CA GLN A 222 -6.30 -21.74 -7.95
C GLN A 222 -7.28 -20.74 -8.57
N LYS A 223 -7.94 -21.16 -9.66
CA LYS A 223 -9.05 -20.45 -10.24
C LYS A 223 -10.30 -20.65 -9.37
N LYS A 224 -10.89 -19.56 -8.89
CA LYS A 224 -12.04 -19.58 -7.97
C LYS A 224 -12.83 -18.30 -8.04
N TYR A 225 -14.04 -18.33 -7.50
CA TYR A 225 -14.80 -17.11 -7.28
C TYR A 225 -14.34 -16.40 -6.01
N CYS A 226 -14.41 -15.08 -6.03
CA CYS A 226 -14.04 -14.21 -4.92
C CYS A 226 -15.14 -13.18 -4.67
N GLN A 227 -15.41 -12.91 -3.39
CA GLN A 227 -16.07 -11.68 -3.00
C GLN A 227 -15.03 -10.57 -2.98
N VAL A 228 -15.37 -9.42 -3.56
CA VAL A 228 -14.52 -8.24 -3.55
C VAL A 228 -15.27 -7.12 -2.85
N GLN A 229 -14.65 -6.50 -1.86
CA GLN A 229 -15.18 -5.32 -1.20
C GLN A 229 -14.25 -4.14 -1.46
N ILE A 230 -14.78 -3.09 -2.08
CA ILE A 230 -14.08 -1.82 -2.29
C ILE A 230 -14.61 -0.82 -1.27
N LYS A 231 -13.72 -0.28 -0.46
CA LYS A 231 -14.03 0.80 0.49
C LYS A 231 -13.27 2.05 0.08
N ILE A 232 -13.97 3.18 0.02
CA ILE A 232 -13.39 4.49 -0.28
C ILE A 232 -13.51 5.34 0.98
N TYR A 233 -12.42 6.01 1.32
CA TYR A 233 -12.27 6.78 2.54
C TYR A 233 -11.94 8.23 2.22
N ASP A 234 -12.43 9.15 3.02
CA ASP A 234 -11.81 10.48 3.07
C ASP A 234 -10.39 10.37 3.67
N LEU A 235 -9.57 11.41 3.50
CA LEU A 235 -8.20 11.40 4.02
C LEU A 235 -8.11 11.42 5.56
N THR A 236 -9.21 11.64 6.28
CA THR A 236 -9.24 11.50 7.74
C THR A 236 -9.44 10.05 8.16
N GLY A 237 -10.00 9.21 7.27
CA GLY A 237 -10.24 7.79 7.48
C GLY A 237 -11.69 7.36 7.57
N ASN A 238 -12.64 8.26 7.38
CA ASN A 238 -14.03 7.87 7.43
C ASN A 238 -14.39 7.19 6.12
N ILE A 239 -15.16 6.10 6.19
CA ILE A 239 -15.73 5.47 5.00
C ILE A 239 -16.69 6.46 4.37
N VAL A 240 -16.42 6.79 3.12
CA VAL A 240 -17.24 7.67 2.28
C VAL A 240 -18.13 6.84 1.37
N TYR A 241 -17.65 5.70 0.91
CA TYR A 241 -18.40 4.78 0.04
C TYR A 241 -17.90 3.35 0.25
N GLN A 242 -18.79 2.38 0.12
CA GLN A 242 -18.45 0.97 0.16
C GLN A 242 -19.32 0.20 -0.82
N LYS A 243 -18.72 -0.73 -1.56
CA LYS A 243 -19.42 -1.69 -2.41
C LYS A 243 -18.87 -3.10 -2.23
N THR A 244 -19.76 -4.08 -2.16
CA THR A 244 -19.41 -5.50 -2.07
C THR A 244 -19.92 -6.22 -3.32
N PHE A 245 -19.02 -6.81 -4.09
CA PHE A 245 -19.31 -7.69 -5.20
C PHE A 245 -19.41 -9.13 -4.69
N SER A 246 -20.63 -9.64 -4.56
CA SER A 246 -20.94 -11.00 -4.10
C SER A 246 -22.14 -11.58 -4.86
N GLY A 247 -22.50 -12.84 -4.60
CA GLY A 247 -23.59 -13.50 -5.33
C GLY A 247 -23.26 -13.56 -6.82
N ASP A 248 -24.15 -13.02 -7.66
CA ASP A 248 -23.97 -13.00 -9.12
C ASP A 248 -22.90 -11.99 -9.59
N GLU A 249 -22.50 -11.04 -8.75
CA GLU A 249 -21.49 -10.02 -9.08
C GLU A 249 -20.05 -10.45 -8.73
N LYS A 250 -19.87 -11.64 -8.14
CA LYS A 250 -18.58 -12.18 -7.70
C LYS A 250 -17.53 -12.15 -8.81
N LYS A 251 -16.26 -12.01 -8.44
CA LYS A 251 -15.14 -11.94 -9.38
C LYS A 251 -14.45 -13.29 -9.51
N VAL A 252 -13.85 -13.57 -10.65
CA VAL A 252 -13.10 -14.82 -10.90
C VAL A 252 -11.62 -14.52 -10.72
N CYS A 253 -10.99 -15.13 -9.72
CA CYS A 253 -9.54 -15.14 -9.60
C CYS A 253 -8.97 -16.30 -10.43
N PRO A 254 -7.81 -16.15 -11.10
CA PRO A 254 -7.11 -14.88 -11.35
C PRO A 254 -7.86 -14.00 -12.37
N GLY A 255 -7.77 -12.68 -12.21
CA GLY A 255 -8.47 -11.73 -13.07
C GLY A 255 -8.03 -10.28 -12.86
N SER A 256 -8.26 -9.44 -13.88
CA SER A 256 -8.05 -7.99 -13.81
C SER A 256 -9.37 -7.26 -13.98
N TYR A 257 -9.57 -6.21 -13.18
CA TYR A 257 -10.85 -5.56 -13.00
C TYR A 257 -10.72 -4.05 -12.93
N THR A 258 -11.81 -3.37 -13.27
CA THR A 258 -11.95 -1.92 -13.15
C THR A 258 -13.19 -1.57 -12.35
N PHE A 259 -13.08 -0.58 -11.49
CA PHE A 259 -14.20 0.03 -10.79
C PHE A 259 -14.14 1.54 -10.96
N ILE A 260 -15.24 2.14 -11.41
CA ILE A 260 -15.35 3.59 -11.56
C ILE A 260 -16.25 4.09 -10.44
N TRP A 261 -15.68 4.92 -9.56
CA TRP A 261 -16.46 5.60 -8.54
C TRP A 261 -17.07 6.87 -9.13
N ASP A 262 -18.39 7.01 -9.06
CA ASP A 262 -19.09 8.18 -9.57
C ASP A 262 -19.21 9.30 -8.52
N GLY A 263 -18.53 9.18 -7.38
CA GLY A 263 -18.59 10.17 -6.31
C GLY A 263 -19.82 10.06 -5.40
N THR A 264 -20.64 9.02 -5.52
CA THR A 264 -21.72 8.76 -4.55
C THR A 264 -21.16 8.37 -3.19
N LYS A 265 -21.83 8.78 -2.10
CA LYS A 265 -21.49 8.33 -0.74
C LYS A 265 -22.25 7.08 -0.32
N ILE A 266 -23.47 6.94 -0.81
CA ILE A 266 -24.36 5.83 -0.47
C ILE A 266 -24.61 5.05 -1.76
N GLU A 267 -24.36 3.74 -1.74
CA GLU A 267 -24.62 2.90 -2.89
C GLU A 267 -26.10 2.98 -3.31
N GLY A 268 -26.34 3.28 -4.58
CA GLY A 268 -27.70 3.44 -5.13
C GLY A 268 -28.33 4.82 -4.92
N ASP A 269 -27.74 5.72 -4.13
CA ASP A 269 -28.25 7.08 -3.92
C ASP A 269 -27.35 8.12 -4.61
N SER A 270 -27.82 8.57 -5.77
CA SER A 270 -27.14 9.56 -6.59
C SER A 270 -27.22 11.01 -6.07
N THR A 271 -28.04 11.26 -5.04
CA THR A 271 -28.28 12.60 -4.49
C THR A 271 -27.21 13.00 -3.47
N VAL A 272 -26.60 12.03 -2.79
CA VAL A 272 -25.55 12.28 -1.79
C VAL A 272 -24.17 12.10 -2.42
N ARG A 273 -23.56 13.22 -2.82
CA ARG A 273 -22.22 13.24 -3.45
C ARG A 273 -21.10 13.54 -2.46
N ALA A 274 -19.95 12.95 -2.70
CA ALA A 274 -18.70 13.28 -2.06
C ALA A 274 -18.27 14.71 -2.40
N ALA A 275 -17.64 15.38 -1.43
CA ALA A 275 -17.10 16.72 -1.61
C ALA A 275 -15.89 16.69 -2.56
N ARG A 276 -15.52 17.84 -3.13
CA ARG A 276 -14.27 17.93 -3.90
C ARG A 276 -13.08 17.56 -3.01
N GLY A 277 -12.21 16.66 -3.49
CA GLY A 277 -10.98 16.34 -2.78
C GLY A 277 -10.29 15.04 -3.19
N LEU A 278 -9.35 14.62 -2.34
CA LEU A 278 -8.66 13.34 -2.43
C LEU A 278 -9.32 12.30 -1.53
N TYR A 279 -9.30 11.06 -2.00
CA TYR A 279 -9.85 9.91 -1.30
C TYR A 279 -8.87 8.75 -1.37
N ALA A 280 -8.73 8.03 -0.26
CA ALA A 280 -8.03 6.76 -0.22
C ALA A 280 -9.02 5.62 -0.50
N PHE A 281 -8.53 4.44 -0.84
CA PHE A 281 -9.38 3.27 -0.94
C PHE A 281 -8.64 2.01 -0.50
N ASP A 282 -9.40 0.99 -0.16
CA ASP A 282 -8.92 -0.36 0.13
C ASP A 282 -9.76 -1.37 -0.64
N ILE A 283 -9.13 -2.49 -0.99
CA ILE A 283 -9.75 -3.62 -1.66
C ILE A 283 -9.52 -4.85 -0.80
N ILE A 284 -10.61 -5.43 -0.33
CA ILE A 284 -10.60 -6.66 0.46
C ILE A 284 -11.15 -7.76 -0.42
N VAL A 285 -10.41 -8.87 -0.55
CA VAL A 285 -10.80 -10.01 -1.38
C VAL A 285 -10.86 -11.25 -0.49
N ASN A 286 -11.97 -11.98 -0.56
CA ASN A 286 -12.15 -13.27 0.11
C ASN A 286 -12.43 -14.36 -0.95
N GLY A 287 -11.65 -15.42 -0.94
CA GLY A 287 -11.86 -16.59 -1.78
C GLY A 287 -13.03 -17.46 -1.30
N LEU A 288 -13.74 -18.05 -2.27
CA LEU A 288 -14.78 -19.05 -2.02
C LEU A 288 -14.21 -20.47 -2.13
N ASP A 289 -14.62 -21.35 -1.23
CA ASP A 289 -14.33 -22.78 -1.29
C ASP A 289 -15.21 -23.53 -2.29
N GLU A 290 -15.04 -24.85 -2.36
CA GLU A 290 -15.84 -25.76 -3.19
C GLU A 290 -17.34 -25.76 -2.86
N LYS A 291 -17.71 -25.35 -1.64
CA LYS A 291 -19.11 -25.28 -1.17
C LYS A 291 -19.72 -23.88 -1.38
N GLY A 292 -18.96 -22.94 -1.94
CA GLY A 292 -19.38 -21.55 -2.07
C GLY A 292 -19.40 -20.79 -0.73
N THR A 293 -18.62 -21.23 0.24
CA THR A 293 -18.45 -20.58 1.55
C THR A 293 -17.17 -19.76 1.56
N PHE A 294 -17.16 -18.65 2.30
CA PHE A 294 -15.96 -17.83 2.48
C PHE A 294 -14.97 -18.53 3.39
N LEU A 295 -13.73 -18.64 2.93
CA LEU A 295 -12.61 -19.09 3.74
C LEU A 295 -11.95 -17.85 4.34
N ASN A 296 -12.12 -17.62 5.64
CA ASN A 296 -11.52 -16.46 6.32
C ASN A 296 -9.99 -16.39 6.14
N ASP A 297 -9.35 -17.55 6.02
CA ASP A 297 -7.91 -17.70 5.83
C ASP A 297 -7.45 -17.46 4.37
N ASP A 298 -8.37 -17.53 3.42
CA ASP A 298 -8.14 -17.20 2.02
C ASP A 298 -8.58 -15.77 1.70
N LYS A 299 -8.12 -14.85 2.55
CA LYS A 299 -8.34 -13.41 2.42
C LYS A 299 -7.05 -12.71 2.00
N ASP A 300 -7.19 -11.61 1.27
CA ASP A 300 -6.14 -10.63 1.09
C ASP A 300 -6.71 -9.20 1.05
N THR A 301 -5.88 -8.23 1.43
CA THR A 301 -6.23 -6.79 1.46
C THR A 301 -5.17 -5.97 0.74
N LEU A 302 -5.59 -4.92 0.03
CA LEU A 302 -4.65 -4.01 -0.64
C LEU A 302 -3.84 -3.22 0.38
N MET A 303 -4.48 -2.75 1.45
CA MET A 303 -3.84 -2.03 2.55
C MET A 303 -3.43 -2.97 3.68
N SER A 304 -2.38 -2.60 4.42
CA SER A 304 -1.91 -3.31 5.61
C SER A 304 -2.97 -3.25 6.72
N GLU A 305 -3.27 -4.41 7.31
CA GLU A 305 -4.11 -4.51 8.51
C GLU A 305 -3.30 -4.26 9.81
N TYR A 306 -1.97 -4.20 9.71
CA TYR A 306 -1.07 -4.13 10.87
C TYR A 306 -0.45 -2.76 11.09
N LEU A 307 -0.46 -1.88 10.08
CA LEU A 307 0.07 -0.52 10.16
C LEU A 307 -1.03 0.53 9.96
N VAL A 308 -1.17 1.41 10.94
CA VAL A 308 -2.18 2.48 10.94
C VAL A 308 -1.50 3.85 11.09
N ILE A 309 -1.97 4.81 10.29
CA ILE A 309 -1.63 6.23 10.45
C ILE A 309 -2.77 6.90 11.22
N SER A 310 -2.47 7.53 12.35
CA SER A 310 -3.45 8.23 13.20
C SER A 310 -2.99 9.64 13.58
N ASP A 311 -3.88 10.40 14.22
CA ASP A 311 -3.60 11.73 14.81
C ASP A 311 -2.95 12.72 13.84
N VAL A 312 -3.32 12.61 12.57
CA VAL A 312 -2.81 13.48 11.51
C VAL A 312 -3.31 14.89 11.73
N SER A 313 -2.38 15.80 11.93
CA SER A 313 -2.63 17.22 12.10
C SER A 313 -1.60 18.00 11.30
N ALA A 314 -2.08 18.86 10.41
CA ALA A 314 -1.26 19.92 9.84
C ALA A 314 -1.54 21.18 10.63
N GLN A 315 -0.52 21.70 11.30
CA GLN A 315 -0.60 23.01 11.92
C GLN A 315 0.50 23.87 11.30
N PRO A 316 0.24 25.16 11.04
CA PRO A 316 1.33 26.12 10.96
C PRO A 316 2.14 25.99 12.26
N SER A 317 3.48 25.87 12.20
CA SER A 317 4.29 25.56 13.40
C SER A 317 4.12 26.55 14.55
N GLN A 318 3.58 27.73 14.26
CA GLN A 318 3.09 28.71 15.20
C GLN A 318 2.04 29.53 14.45
N PHE A 319 0.79 29.55 14.91
CA PHE A 319 -0.03 30.75 14.69
C PHE A 319 0.39 31.78 15.75
N CYS A 320 1.61 32.28 15.60
CA CYS A 320 2.13 33.44 16.30
C CYS A 320 2.65 34.36 15.19
N PRO A 321 2.19 35.61 15.09
CA PRO A 321 2.41 36.49 13.93
C PRO A 321 3.87 36.92 13.72
N CYS A 322 4.84 36.27 14.38
CA CYS A 322 6.24 36.70 14.45
C CYS A 322 7.26 35.69 13.91
N PHE A 323 6.87 34.51 13.40
CA PHE A 323 7.84 33.48 13.00
C PHE A 323 7.53 32.78 11.66
N ASP A 324 8.65 32.41 11.03
CA ASP A 324 8.89 31.83 9.72
C ASP A 324 7.97 30.66 9.31
N GLU A 325 7.50 30.71 8.06
CA GLU A 325 6.53 29.80 7.45
C GLU A 325 7.07 28.37 7.29
N LYS A 326 6.99 27.58 8.36
CA LYS A 326 7.20 26.14 8.32
C LYS A 326 5.89 25.44 8.67
N THR A 327 5.19 24.91 7.67
CA THR A 327 4.10 23.97 7.95
C THR A 327 4.71 22.74 8.64
N SER A 328 4.24 22.46 9.85
CA SER A 328 4.58 21.24 10.56
C SER A 328 3.42 20.29 10.46
N ILE A 329 3.64 19.17 9.78
CA ILE A 329 2.68 18.07 9.73
C ILE A 329 3.09 17.10 10.83
N SER A 330 2.22 16.90 11.81
CA SER A 330 2.36 15.87 12.83
C SER A 330 1.43 14.71 12.56
N PHE A 331 1.90 13.50 12.83
CA PHE A 331 1.07 12.29 12.83
C PHE A 331 1.65 11.23 13.75
N THR A 332 0.83 10.29 14.17
CA THR A 332 1.24 9.11 14.92
C THR A 332 1.21 7.91 13.99
N LEU A 333 2.23 7.07 14.08
CA LEU A 333 2.18 5.72 13.52
C LEU A 333 1.92 4.75 14.67
N SER A 334 0.91 3.90 14.50
CA SER A 334 0.65 2.80 15.41
C SER A 334 0.64 1.50 14.61
N GLY A 335 1.16 0.44 15.23
CA GLY A 335 1.20 -0.90 14.65
C GLY A 335 0.73 -1.92 15.68
N SER A 336 0.20 -3.04 15.20
CA SER A 336 -0.21 -4.13 16.10
C SER A 336 1.01 -4.67 16.88
N PRO A 337 0.90 -4.93 18.19
CA PRO A 337 1.98 -5.48 19.01
C PRO A 337 2.12 -6.98 18.77
N LEU A 338 2.33 -7.41 17.52
CA LEU A 338 2.80 -8.76 17.24
C LEU A 338 4.28 -8.83 17.66
N ASN A 339 4.51 -9.09 18.95
CA ASN A 339 5.77 -9.48 19.58
C ASN A 339 7.04 -8.68 19.19
N GLY A 340 6.93 -7.36 19.00
CA GLY A 340 8.11 -6.49 18.77
C GLY A 340 8.78 -6.65 17.40
N ILE A 341 8.09 -7.25 16.41
CA ILE A 341 8.63 -7.51 15.07
C ILE A 341 8.21 -6.44 14.04
N VAL A 342 7.20 -5.61 14.33
CA VAL A 342 6.76 -4.54 13.43
C VAL A 342 7.75 -3.37 13.45
N LYS A 343 8.74 -3.41 12.55
CA LYS A 343 9.52 -2.24 12.17
C LYS A 343 8.76 -1.53 11.05
N ALA A 344 8.08 -0.44 11.37
CA ALA A 344 7.46 0.40 10.35
C ALA A 344 8.54 1.32 9.78
N SER A 345 8.78 1.26 8.47
CA SER A 345 9.62 2.25 7.81
C SER A 345 8.74 3.32 7.18
N PHE A 346 8.91 4.56 7.62
CA PHE A 346 8.32 5.70 6.97
C PHE A 346 9.14 6.03 5.72
N HIS A 347 8.56 5.78 4.55
CA HIS A 347 9.23 6.09 3.30
C HIS A 347 8.83 7.44 2.71
N LYS A 348 7.62 7.97 2.97
CA LYS A 348 7.15 9.14 2.19
C LYS A 348 5.97 9.93 2.77
N ALA A 349 6.14 11.25 2.93
CA ALA A 349 5.02 12.21 2.88
C ALA A 349 4.95 12.82 1.48
N ALA A 350 3.76 12.91 0.89
CA ALA A 350 3.56 13.55 -0.41
C ALA A 350 2.51 14.66 -0.29
N ILE A 351 2.89 15.91 -0.54
CA ILE A 351 1.92 16.99 -0.74
C ILE A 351 1.48 16.94 -2.20
N LYS A 352 0.17 16.82 -2.44
CA LYS A 352 -0.40 16.75 -3.79
C LYS A 352 -1.27 17.98 -4.01
N GLU A 353 -0.83 18.86 -4.90
CA GLU A 353 -1.64 20.01 -5.30
C GLU A 353 -2.87 19.57 -6.10
N ILE A 354 -4.02 20.13 -5.73
CA ILE A 354 -5.20 20.17 -6.58
C ILE A 354 -5.71 21.59 -6.51
N VAL A 355 -5.35 22.43 -7.49
CA VAL A 355 -6.30 23.16 -8.34
C VAL A 355 -5.51 24.01 -9.35
N ARG A 356 -5.84 23.79 -10.64
CA ARG A 356 -5.43 24.42 -11.92
C ARG A 356 -4.08 24.01 -12.52
N ASP A 357 -4.22 23.25 -13.62
CA ASP A 357 -3.26 22.93 -14.67
C ASP A 357 -1.84 22.61 -14.23
N ILE A 358 -1.48 21.35 -14.49
CA ILE A 358 -0.25 20.65 -14.12
C ILE A 358 -0.43 19.92 -12.77
N VAL A 359 -0.68 18.61 -12.87
CA VAL A 359 -0.35 17.67 -11.81
C VAL A 359 1.17 17.70 -11.68
N LEU A 360 1.70 18.59 -10.86
CA LEU A 360 3.04 18.44 -10.34
C LEU A 360 2.93 17.39 -9.25
N THR A 361 3.14 16.12 -9.60
CA THR A 361 3.68 15.11 -8.68
C THR A 361 5.12 15.51 -8.32
N ASN A 362 5.31 16.72 -7.79
CA ASN A 362 6.60 17.13 -7.28
C ASN A 362 6.77 16.41 -5.95
N ARG A 363 7.49 15.28 -6.05
CA ARG A 363 8.11 14.61 -4.91
C ARG A 363 8.88 15.68 -4.14
N VAL A 364 8.36 16.10 -3.01
CA VAL A 364 9.21 16.67 -1.97
C VAL A 364 9.96 15.49 -1.36
N GLU A 365 11.13 15.19 -1.91
CA GLU A 365 12.13 14.38 -1.22
C GLU A 365 12.71 15.23 -0.07
N GLY A 366 11.93 15.41 0.98
CA GLY A 366 12.48 15.60 2.31
C GLY A 366 12.87 14.22 2.80
N ILE A 367 14.09 13.76 2.50
CA ILE A 367 14.62 12.50 3.06
C ILE A 367 14.76 12.70 4.57
N ASN A 368 13.70 12.39 5.29
CA ASN A 368 13.81 11.80 6.61
C ASN A 368 13.11 10.45 6.50
N THR A 369 13.82 9.43 6.01
CA THR A 369 13.42 8.05 6.24
C THR A 369 13.49 7.83 7.76
N PHE A 370 12.35 7.87 8.43
CA PHE A 370 12.26 7.52 9.83
C PHE A 370 11.96 6.03 9.91
N GLN A 371 12.89 5.26 10.49
CA GLN A 371 12.56 3.92 10.97
C GLN A 371 11.87 4.09 12.32
N TRP A 372 10.60 3.73 12.38
CA TRP A 372 9.86 3.70 13.63
C TRP A 372 10.10 2.34 14.29
N ASP A 373 10.69 2.37 15.49
CA ASP A 373 11.15 1.19 16.23
C ASP A 373 10.07 0.58 17.13
N GLY A 374 8.83 1.02 17.02
CA GLY A 374 7.72 0.57 17.85
C GLY A 374 7.72 1.09 19.29
N LYS A 375 8.72 1.88 19.70
CA LYS A 375 8.91 2.31 21.10
C LYS A 375 8.64 3.80 21.33
N ASN A 376 8.62 4.61 20.28
CA ASN A 376 8.34 6.03 20.37
C ASN A 376 6.90 6.35 19.93
N ASN A 377 5.99 6.50 20.89
CA ASN A 377 4.66 7.12 20.70
C ASN A 377 4.73 8.65 20.49
N LYS A 378 5.94 9.20 20.34
CA LYS A 378 6.12 10.64 20.10
C LYS A 378 5.85 10.88 18.62
N GLY A 379 4.70 11.49 18.31
CA GLY A 379 4.27 11.76 16.93
C GLY A 379 5.39 12.33 16.05
N ILE A 380 5.42 11.86 14.80
CA ILE A 380 6.40 12.26 13.79
C ILE A 380 6.03 13.66 13.31
N LYS A 381 6.96 14.61 13.46
CA LYS A 381 6.81 15.98 12.94
C LYS A 381 7.62 16.14 11.66
N VAL A 382 6.95 16.31 10.53
CA VAL A 382 7.56 16.64 9.25
C VAL A 382 7.47 18.14 9.05
N LYS A 383 8.62 18.81 8.99
CA LYS A 383 8.69 20.22 8.59
C LYS A 383 8.80 20.31 7.08
N VAL A 384 7.80 20.90 6.44
CA VAL A 384 7.82 21.22 5.02
C VAL A 384 8.51 22.58 4.90
N ARG A 385 9.63 22.67 4.16
CA ARG A 385 10.35 23.93 3.97
C ARG A 385 9.71 24.72 2.82
N GLU A 386 9.69 26.04 2.95
CA GLU A 386 9.23 26.99 1.91
C GLU A 386 9.80 26.68 0.51
N LYS A 387 11.12 26.46 0.41
CA LYS A 387 11.78 26.08 -0.85
C LYS A 387 11.26 24.79 -1.50
N ASP A 388 10.70 23.88 -0.71
CA ASP A 388 10.15 22.62 -1.18
C ASP A 388 8.69 22.83 -1.64
N ILE A 389 7.98 23.79 -1.04
CA ILE A 389 6.70 24.31 -1.52
C ILE A 389 6.91 25.02 -2.87
N ASP A 390 7.88 25.93 -2.98
CA ASP A 390 8.20 26.64 -4.24
C ASP A 390 8.53 25.70 -5.41
N LYS A 391 9.13 24.54 -5.13
CA LYS A 391 9.34 23.49 -6.13
C LYS A 391 8.02 22.89 -6.57
N VAL A 392 7.12 22.55 -5.65
CA VAL A 392 5.80 21.98 -5.93
C VAL A 392 4.92 22.96 -6.69
N LEU A 393 4.89 24.23 -6.27
CA LEU A 393 4.06 25.28 -6.88
C LEU A 393 4.60 25.78 -8.23
N GLY A 394 5.86 25.44 -8.53
CA GLY A 394 6.62 26.08 -9.59
C GLY A 394 6.93 27.54 -9.24
N LYS A 395 8.07 28.06 -9.72
CA LYS A 395 8.39 29.49 -9.62
C LYS A 395 7.49 30.37 -10.52
N ARG A 396 6.28 29.94 -10.86
CA ARG A 396 5.36 30.73 -11.67
C ARG A 396 4.72 31.78 -10.76
N ARG A 397 5.24 33.02 -10.86
CA ARG A 397 4.49 34.20 -10.46
C ARG A 397 3.14 34.15 -11.20
N PRO A 398 1.99 34.27 -10.51
CA PRO A 398 0.68 34.26 -11.16
C PRO A 398 0.63 35.29 -12.30
N SER A 399 0.07 34.93 -13.45
CA SER A 399 -0.14 35.88 -14.57
C SER A 399 -1.10 37.02 -14.18
N ILE A 400 -1.25 38.09 -15.00
CA ILE A 400 -2.17 39.22 -14.68
C ILE A 400 -3.62 38.73 -14.54
N GLN A 401 -3.89 37.56 -15.10
CA GLN A 401 -5.19 36.89 -15.13
C GLN A 401 -5.30 35.81 -14.03
N GLU A 402 -4.25 35.55 -13.25
CA GLU A 402 -4.24 34.55 -12.18
C GLU A 402 -4.21 35.24 -10.80
N PRO A 403 -5.30 35.18 -10.02
CA PRO A 403 -5.39 35.75 -8.68
C PRO A 403 -4.29 35.24 -7.74
N TYR A 404 -3.82 36.05 -6.79
CA TYR A 404 -3.08 35.54 -5.65
C TYR A 404 -3.97 34.54 -4.90
N HIS A 405 -3.57 33.27 -4.90
CA HIS A 405 -4.46 32.17 -4.58
C HIS A 405 -4.61 31.97 -3.07
N ARG A 406 -5.86 31.96 -2.57
CA ARG A 406 -6.24 31.00 -1.53
C ARG A 406 -6.32 29.64 -2.22
N ALA A 407 -5.23 28.90 -2.18
CA ALA A 407 -5.20 27.54 -2.72
C ALA A 407 -5.38 26.54 -1.58
N ASN A 408 -6.35 25.66 -1.75
CA ASN A 408 -6.53 24.49 -0.90
C ASN A 408 -5.58 23.41 -1.43
N TYR A 409 -4.49 23.18 -0.71
CA TYR A 409 -3.57 22.09 -0.98
C TYR A 409 -4.05 20.85 -0.27
N TYR A 410 -3.97 19.71 -0.92
CA TYR A 410 -4.18 18.44 -0.25
C TYR A 410 -2.82 17.85 0.08
N TYR A 411 -2.66 17.32 1.28
CA TYR A 411 -1.48 16.54 1.61
C TYR A 411 -1.89 15.11 1.93
N VAL A 412 -1.05 14.17 1.54
CA VAL A 412 -1.24 12.74 1.75
C VAL A 412 0.02 12.17 2.41
N ILE A 413 -0.20 11.41 3.47
CA ILE A 413 0.80 10.69 4.22
C ILE A 413 0.63 9.22 3.85
N GLU A 414 1.70 8.62 3.34
CA GLU A 414 1.76 7.20 3.02
C GLU A 414 2.81 6.56 3.93
N ALA A 415 2.48 5.41 4.51
CA ALA A 415 3.43 4.62 5.28
C ALA A 415 3.45 3.21 4.71
N TRP A 416 4.62 2.58 4.70
CA TRP A 416 4.78 1.22 4.21
C TRP A 416 5.08 0.31 5.39
N ASP A 417 4.28 -0.74 5.48
CA ASP A 417 4.52 -1.87 6.35
C ASP A 417 5.61 -2.73 5.75
N THR A 418 6.82 -2.57 6.28
CA THR A 418 8.00 -3.34 5.88
C THR A 418 8.12 -4.67 6.60
N ALA A 419 7.12 -5.08 7.39
CA ALA A 419 7.06 -6.42 7.95
C ALA A 419 6.65 -7.45 6.87
N ALA A 420 7.36 -7.47 5.74
CA ALA A 420 7.22 -8.39 4.61
C ALA A 420 7.23 -9.89 5.00
N ALA A 421 7.43 -10.19 6.27
CA ALA A 421 7.37 -11.51 6.87
C ALA A 421 5.97 -12.01 7.23
N LEU A 422 4.95 -11.13 7.24
CA LEU A 422 3.59 -11.51 7.65
C LEU A 422 2.58 -11.42 6.51
N ASP A 423 2.96 -10.75 5.42
CA ASP A 423 2.07 -10.66 4.28
C ASP A 423 2.15 -11.94 3.43
N LYS A 424 0.97 -12.40 2.99
CA LYS A 424 0.80 -13.59 2.15
C LYS A 424 1.68 -13.55 0.90
N ALA A 425 2.10 -12.38 0.42
CA ALA A 425 2.93 -12.28 -0.78
C ALA A 425 4.39 -11.88 -0.55
N HIS A 426 4.87 -11.82 0.69
CA HIS A 426 6.16 -11.21 1.04
C HIS A 426 6.36 -9.79 0.49
N ARG A 427 5.27 -9.05 0.30
CA ARG A 427 5.30 -7.70 -0.24
C ARG A 427 5.02 -6.71 0.87
N ASN A 428 5.72 -5.59 0.82
CA ASN A 428 5.38 -4.46 1.69
C ASN A 428 3.99 -3.97 1.31
N LYS A 429 3.11 -3.83 2.29
CA LYS A 429 1.78 -3.22 2.10
C LYS A 429 1.79 -1.79 2.57
N LYS A 430 1.00 -0.93 1.93
CA LYS A 430 0.80 0.43 2.43
C LYS A 430 -0.20 0.43 3.57
N ALA A 431 0.02 1.24 4.58
CA ALA A 431 -1.06 1.66 5.48
C ALA A 431 -2.09 2.47 4.67
N LEU A 432 -3.35 2.44 5.10
CA LEU A 432 -4.39 3.29 4.52
C LEU A 432 -3.92 4.76 4.53
N PRO A 433 -3.77 5.43 3.37
CA PRO A 433 -3.27 6.79 3.33
C PRO A 433 -4.15 7.75 4.12
N LYS A 434 -3.52 8.70 4.81
CA LYS A 434 -4.19 9.75 5.58
C LYS A 434 -3.74 11.13 5.12
N GLY A 435 -4.43 12.18 5.54
CA GLY A 435 -4.05 13.53 5.21
C GLY A 435 -5.14 14.54 5.47
N GLY A 436 -5.11 15.63 4.71
CA GLY A 436 -6.10 16.68 4.84
C GLY A 436 -5.87 17.82 3.86
N THR A 437 -6.53 18.94 4.14
CA THR A 437 -6.41 20.17 3.36
C THR A 437 -5.61 21.21 4.14
N LEU A 438 -4.68 21.87 3.45
CA LEU A 438 -3.93 23.01 3.93
C LEU A 438 -4.32 24.21 3.06
N THR A 439 -4.79 25.28 3.69
CA THR A 439 -4.99 26.55 2.99
C THR A 439 -3.71 27.35 3.10
N LEU A 440 -3.06 27.67 1.98
CA LEU A 440 -2.00 28.69 1.99
C LEU A 440 -2.62 30.04 1.62
N TYR A 441 -2.17 31.07 2.31
CA TYR A 441 -2.55 32.45 2.07
C TYR A 441 -1.41 33.18 1.36
N SER A 442 -1.73 34.17 0.54
CA SER A 442 -0.70 35.04 -0.02
C SER A 442 0.01 35.84 1.08
N PRO A 443 1.26 36.29 0.87
CA PRO A 443 1.96 37.13 1.84
C PRO A 443 1.16 38.38 2.25
N ILE A 444 0.35 38.94 1.34
CA ILE A 444 -0.52 40.09 1.60
C ILE A 444 -1.63 39.71 2.58
N VAL A 445 -2.35 38.62 2.32
CA VAL A 445 -3.41 38.13 3.21
C VAL A 445 -2.83 37.75 4.57
N MET A 446 -1.67 37.10 4.59
CA MET A 446 -0.95 36.80 5.83
C MET A 446 -0.58 38.06 6.60
N GLY A 447 0.05 39.03 5.94
CA GLY A 447 0.42 40.30 6.56
C GLY A 447 -0.78 41.04 7.15
N ALA A 448 -1.96 40.93 6.51
CA ALA A 448 -3.22 41.45 7.05
C ALA A 448 -3.73 40.65 8.26
N LEU A 449 -3.76 39.31 8.18
CA LEU A 449 -4.21 38.43 9.25
C LEU A 449 -3.36 38.55 10.52
N GLN A 450 -2.05 38.79 10.37
CA GLN A 450 -1.14 39.06 11.49
C GLN A 450 -1.50 40.32 12.29
N GLN A 451 -2.28 41.23 11.69
CA GLN A 451 -2.70 42.46 12.35
C GLN A 451 -3.95 42.28 13.21
N ILE A 452 -4.66 41.14 13.12
CA ILE A 452 -5.86 40.87 13.94
C ILE A 452 -5.53 41.03 15.44
N CYS A 453 -6.50 41.52 16.21
CA CYS A 453 -6.40 41.81 17.64
C CYS A 453 -5.52 43.02 18.03
N HIS A 454 -4.83 43.69 17.10
CA HIS A 454 -4.17 44.95 17.44
C HIS A 454 -5.22 46.04 17.73
N PRO A 455 -5.04 46.84 18.79
CA PRO A 455 -5.98 47.89 19.16
C PRO A 455 -6.07 48.97 18.08
N TYR A 456 -7.28 49.51 17.90
CA TYR A 456 -7.50 50.59 16.94
C TYR A 456 -7.10 51.95 17.53
N GLY A 457 -6.21 52.66 16.83
CA GLY A 457 -5.83 54.04 17.16
C GLY A 457 -4.48 54.45 16.58
N PHE A 458 -3.97 55.58 17.04
CA PHE A 458 -2.71 56.20 16.58
C PHE A 458 -1.60 56.17 17.63
N GLY A 459 -1.86 55.58 18.81
CA GLY A 459 -0.88 55.41 19.87
C GLY A 459 0.15 54.32 19.58
N ALA A 460 1.16 54.21 20.46
CA ALA A 460 2.17 53.18 20.36
C ALA A 460 1.54 51.77 20.45
N GLY A 461 1.76 50.94 19.42
CA GLY A 461 1.18 49.60 19.33
C GLY A 461 -0.28 49.56 18.85
N GLU A 462 -0.90 50.72 18.59
CA GLU A 462 -2.21 50.81 17.93
C GLU A 462 -2.05 50.92 16.43
N ILE A 463 -3.04 50.41 15.68
CA ILE A 463 -3.06 50.50 14.22
C ILE A 463 -4.40 51.03 13.71
N VAL A 464 -4.37 51.65 12.54
CA VAL A 464 -5.58 52.11 11.82
C VAL A 464 -5.72 51.36 10.51
N CYS A 465 -6.85 51.54 9.83
CA CYS A 465 -7.18 50.79 8.62
C CYS A 465 -6.11 50.89 7.52
N THR A 466 -5.45 52.04 7.39
CA THR A 466 -4.35 52.26 6.45
C THR A 466 -3.07 51.52 6.82
N HIS A 467 -2.79 51.32 8.12
CA HIS A 467 -1.67 50.50 8.59
C HIS A 467 -1.84 49.03 8.21
N VAL A 468 -3.08 48.50 8.31
CA VAL A 468 -3.37 47.11 7.92
C VAL A 468 -2.99 46.87 6.45
N VAL A 469 -3.39 47.77 5.55
CA VAL A 469 -3.06 47.67 4.11
C VAL A 469 -1.56 47.82 3.87
N TYR A 470 -0.93 48.81 4.50
CA TYR A 470 0.50 49.04 4.34
C TYR A 470 1.34 47.85 4.80
N LEU A 471 1.06 47.30 5.99
CA LEU A 471 1.79 46.15 6.54
C LEU A 471 1.53 44.89 5.71
N ALA A 472 0.30 44.68 5.24
CA ALA A 472 -0.05 43.59 4.33
C ALA A 472 0.74 43.66 3.01
N LEU A 473 0.75 44.81 2.34
CA LEU A 473 1.49 44.98 1.09
C LEU A 473 3.00 44.91 1.30
N LYS A 474 3.50 45.44 2.41
CA LYS A 474 4.92 45.35 2.78
C LYS A 474 5.38 43.92 3.02
N ALA A 475 4.53 43.05 3.57
CA ALA A 475 4.83 41.62 3.71
C ALA A 475 5.04 40.92 2.35
N ALA A 476 4.50 41.49 1.27
CA ALA A 476 4.76 41.06 -0.11
C ALA A 476 5.87 41.85 -0.82
N GLY A 477 6.66 42.65 -0.09
CA GLY A 477 7.73 43.47 -0.66
C GLY A 477 7.29 44.82 -1.25
N ILE A 478 6.01 45.18 -1.14
CA ILE A 478 5.47 46.43 -1.70
C ILE A 478 5.44 47.51 -0.59
N ASP A 479 6.48 48.36 -0.52
CA ASP A 479 6.49 49.50 0.41
C ASP A 479 5.71 50.68 -0.18
N LEU A 480 4.47 50.91 0.31
CA LEU A 480 3.65 52.03 -0.17
C LEU A 480 4.27 53.41 0.11
N ARG A 481 5.15 53.56 1.11
CA ARG A 481 5.76 54.86 1.42
C ARG A 481 6.62 55.31 0.24
N ASP A 482 7.46 54.42 -0.24
CA ASP A 482 8.38 54.68 -1.35
C ASP A 482 7.63 54.95 -2.65
N LYS A 483 6.49 54.28 -2.85
CA LYS A 483 5.67 54.42 -4.07
C LYS A 483 4.77 55.66 -4.07
N MET A 484 4.28 56.10 -2.91
CA MET A 484 3.31 57.20 -2.78
C MET A 484 3.97 58.57 -2.55
N GLN A 485 5.13 58.61 -1.87
CA GLN A 485 5.82 59.85 -1.56
C GLN A 485 6.18 60.70 -2.81
N PRO A 486 6.65 60.12 -3.95
CA PRO A 486 6.92 60.89 -5.17
C PRO A 486 5.67 61.54 -5.79
N LEU A 487 4.47 61.10 -5.40
CA LEU A 487 3.19 61.60 -5.90
C LEU A 487 2.55 62.63 -4.97
N GLY A 488 3.23 63.00 -3.87
CA GLY A 488 2.71 63.89 -2.83
C GLY A 488 1.57 63.28 -2.01
N LEU A 489 1.50 61.94 -1.94
CA LEU A 489 0.43 61.20 -1.27
C LEU A 489 0.91 60.61 0.07
N ASN A 490 0.02 60.58 1.07
CA ASN A 490 0.32 60.01 2.40
C ASN A 490 -0.32 58.63 2.57
N TYR A 491 0.49 57.59 2.75
CA TYR A 491 -0.01 56.22 2.97
C TYR A 491 -0.90 56.10 4.22
N LEU A 492 -0.83 57.01 5.18
CA LEU A 492 -1.69 57.02 6.37
C LEU A 492 -3.12 57.50 6.06
N ASN A 493 -3.37 58.05 4.88
CA ASN A 493 -4.70 58.50 4.44
C ASN A 493 -5.32 57.48 3.46
N ALA A 494 -6.53 56.99 3.78
CA ALA A 494 -7.22 55.98 2.98
C ALA A 494 -7.57 56.48 1.55
N ASN A 495 -7.93 57.76 1.42
CA ASN A 495 -8.19 58.38 0.14
C ASN A 495 -6.92 58.51 -0.70
N ASP A 496 -5.77 58.80 -0.09
CA ASP A 496 -4.49 58.87 -0.79
C ASP A 496 -4.06 57.48 -1.30
N GLN A 497 -4.28 56.42 -0.51
CA GLN A 497 -4.08 55.04 -0.99
C GLN A 497 -4.99 54.74 -2.19
N TYR A 498 -6.28 55.12 -2.12
CA TYR A 498 -7.20 54.97 -3.24
C TYR A 498 -6.74 55.76 -4.49
N LEU A 499 -6.33 57.02 -4.32
CA LEU A 499 -5.84 57.85 -5.43
C LEU A 499 -4.57 57.27 -6.05
N TYR A 500 -3.68 56.68 -5.25
CA TYR A 500 -2.53 55.95 -5.75
C TYR A 500 -2.96 54.80 -6.65
N PHE A 501 -3.81 53.87 -6.16
CA PHE A 501 -4.30 52.74 -6.96
C PHE A 501 -5.04 53.20 -8.21
N ARG A 502 -5.86 54.26 -8.12
CA ARG A 502 -6.57 54.83 -9.27
C ARG A 502 -5.62 55.41 -10.31
N ARG A 503 -4.62 56.20 -9.91
CA ARG A 503 -3.63 56.82 -10.82
C ARG A 503 -2.78 55.78 -11.53
N GLN A 504 -2.49 54.67 -10.86
CA GLN A 504 -1.72 53.57 -11.44
C GLN A 504 -2.57 52.61 -12.30
N GLY A 505 -3.89 52.85 -12.44
CA GLY A 505 -4.77 51.97 -13.20
C GLY A 505 -5.05 50.62 -12.53
N PHE A 506 -4.93 50.56 -11.21
CA PHE A 506 -5.06 49.35 -10.40
C PHE A 506 -6.48 49.09 -9.88
N ILE A 507 -7.44 49.94 -10.21
CA ILE A 507 -8.84 49.72 -9.84
C ILE A 507 -9.44 48.64 -10.74
N VAL A 508 -10.01 47.60 -10.13
CA VAL A 508 -10.52 46.43 -10.83
C VAL A 508 -12.02 46.27 -10.64
N GLN A 509 -12.68 45.67 -11.63
CA GLN A 509 -14.04 45.16 -11.52
C GLN A 509 -14.00 43.66 -11.22
N LYS A 510 -15.16 43.08 -10.90
CA LYS A 510 -15.29 41.64 -10.63
C LYS A 510 -14.72 40.80 -11.80
N PRO A 511 -14.15 39.61 -11.54
CA PRO A 511 -14.02 38.98 -10.23
C PRO A 511 -12.87 39.58 -9.38
N TYR A 512 -13.13 39.71 -8.09
CA TYR A 512 -12.13 40.16 -7.12
C TYR A 512 -11.23 39.00 -6.69
N CYS A 513 -10.08 39.33 -6.10
CA CYS A 513 -9.05 38.38 -5.70
C CYS A 513 -8.70 38.51 -4.21
N TYR A 514 -8.19 37.43 -3.64
CA TYR A 514 -7.60 37.45 -2.30
C TYR A 514 -6.38 38.39 -2.30
N GLY A 515 -6.25 39.19 -1.25
CA GLY A 515 -5.19 40.21 -1.14
C GLY A 515 -5.47 41.50 -1.89
N ASP A 516 -6.57 41.60 -2.66
CA ASP A 516 -6.99 42.89 -3.21
C ASP A 516 -7.29 43.87 -2.06
N VAL A 517 -7.02 45.16 -2.29
CA VAL A 517 -7.30 46.25 -1.35
C VAL A 517 -8.75 46.66 -1.54
N ILE A 518 -9.53 46.66 -0.46
CA ILE A 518 -10.92 47.09 -0.47
C ILE A 518 -11.06 48.49 0.12
N PHE A 519 -11.47 49.44 -0.71
CA PHE A 519 -11.75 50.84 -0.33
C PHE A 519 -13.23 50.98 0.00
N MET A 520 -13.55 51.49 1.18
CA MET A 520 -14.89 51.48 1.76
C MET A 520 -15.29 52.85 2.31
N ASN A 521 -16.57 52.97 2.65
CA ASN A 521 -17.15 54.19 3.21
C ASN A 521 -16.87 55.39 2.30
N ILE A 522 -17.35 55.28 1.06
CA ILE A 522 -17.12 56.27 0.00
C ILE A 522 -18.24 57.32 0.07
N ASP A 523 -17.87 58.58 0.24
CA ASP A 523 -18.82 59.69 0.33
C ASP A 523 -19.42 60.06 -1.04
N LYS A 524 -20.29 61.07 -1.08
CA LYS A 524 -20.93 61.55 -2.31
C LYS A 524 -19.97 62.18 -3.32
N ASN A 525 -18.78 62.61 -2.88
CA ASN A 525 -17.74 63.20 -3.71
C ASN A 525 -16.72 62.16 -4.20
N GLY A 526 -16.88 60.89 -3.81
CA GLY A 526 -15.95 59.82 -4.13
C GLY A 526 -14.74 59.75 -3.18
N TYR A 527 -14.78 60.46 -2.05
CA TYR A 527 -13.73 60.42 -1.03
C TYR A 527 -13.80 59.13 -0.23
N VAL A 528 -12.68 58.44 -0.07
CA VAL A 528 -12.58 57.16 0.66
C VAL A 528 -12.20 57.39 2.12
N HIS A 529 -13.04 56.93 3.05
CA HIS A 529 -12.78 57.06 4.49
C HIS A 529 -12.19 55.81 5.14
N HIS A 530 -12.28 54.65 4.49
CA HIS A 530 -11.90 53.38 5.11
C HIS A 530 -11.27 52.41 4.12
N VAL A 531 -10.40 51.53 4.60
CA VAL A 531 -9.70 50.57 3.74
C VAL A 531 -9.44 49.25 4.46
N GLY A 532 -9.29 48.16 3.71
CA GLY A 532 -8.92 46.85 4.23
C GLY A 532 -8.31 45.95 3.18
N ILE A 533 -8.05 44.70 3.55
CA ILE A 533 -7.56 43.65 2.64
C ILE A 533 -8.63 42.57 2.51
N VAL A 534 -8.93 42.18 1.28
CA VAL A 534 -9.84 41.07 0.98
C VAL A 534 -9.19 39.75 1.37
N THR A 535 -9.81 39.00 2.27
CA THR A 535 -9.31 37.71 2.77
C THR A 535 -10.17 36.52 2.36
N ASP A 536 -11.39 36.77 1.90
CA ASP A 536 -12.23 35.72 1.31
C ASP A 536 -13.14 36.24 0.19
N ILE A 537 -13.39 35.39 -0.82
CA ILE A 537 -14.25 35.66 -1.98
C ILE A 537 -15.29 34.54 -2.07
N ASN A 538 -16.55 34.90 -2.29
CA ASN A 538 -17.58 33.94 -2.62
C ASN A 538 -17.35 33.41 -4.03
N GLU A 539 -16.91 32.16 -4.15
CA GLU A 539 -16.55 31.53 -5.43
C GLU A 539 -17.71 31.50 -6.45
N ASN A 540 -18.97 31.51 -5.98
CA ASN A 540 -20.12 31.47 -6.86
C ASN A 540 -20.49 32.85 -7.43
N THR A 541 -20.23 33.93 -6.68
CA THR A 541 -20.65 35.29 -7.07
C THR A 541 -19.48 36.21 -7.45
N GLY A 542 -18.25 35.83 -7.12
CA GLY A 542 -17.06 36.66 -7.25
C GLY A 542 -17.05 37.89 -6.33
N GLU A 543 -17.93 37.91 -5.33
CA GLU A 543 -18.03 39.00 -4.35
C GLU A 543 -17.12 38.79 -3.15
N VAL A 544 -16.76 39.89 -2.47
CA VAL A 544 -16.02 39.84 -1.21
C VAL A 544 -16.86 39.18 -0.14
N ASP A 545 -16.43 38.02 0.36
CA ASP A 545 -17.05 37.31 1.48
C ASP A 545 -16.39 37.67 2.81
N LYS A 546 -15.09 37.99 2.84
CA LYS A 546 -14.43 38.48 4.06
C LYS A 546 -13.33 39.50 3.76
N SER A 547 -13.09 40.38 4.72
CA SER A 547 -11.96 41.31 4.70
C SER A 547 -11.43 41.58 6.09
N VAL A 548 -10.13 41.88 6.17
CA VAL A 548 -9.45 42.34 7.38
C VAL A 548 -9.26 43.85 7.32
N HIS A 549 -9.68 44.53 8.38
CA HIS A 549 -9.53 45.98 8.56
C HIS A 549 -9.53 46.35 10.04
N ALA A 550 -8.96 47.52 10.37
CA ALA A 550 -8.97 48.05 11.73
C ALA A 550 -10.14 48.99 11.92
N THR A 551 -11.03 48.74 12.89
CA THR A 551 -12.27 49.51 13.06
C THR A 551 -12.31 50.30 14.37
N SER A 552 -12.88 51.50 14.32
CA SER A 552 -13.13 52.36 15.48
C SER A 552 -14.42 51.99 16.23
N ASN A 553 -15.11 50.92 15.82
CA ASN A 553 -16.36 50.51 16.45
C ASN A 553 -16.13 50.29 17.97
N PRO A 554 -16.88 50.98 18.86
CA PRO A 554 -16.67 50.90 20.30
C PRO A 554 -16.77 49.49 20.88
N ARG A 555 -17.52 48.59 20.21
CA ARG A 555 -17.69 47.19 20.64
C ARG A 555 -16.52 46.28 20.22
N ILE A 556 -15.76 46.70 19.21
CA ILE A 556 -14.74 45.90 18.54
C ILE A 556 -13.59 46.85 18.18
N ARG A 557 -12.94 47.45 19.18
CA ARG A 557 -11.90 48.48 18.97
C ARG A 557 -10.53 47.86 18.65
N HIS A 558 -10.49 46.98 17.66
CA HIS A 558 -9.30 46.28 17.20
C HIS A 558 -9.43 45.89 15.72
N THR A 559 -8.34 45.40 15.13
CA THR A 559 -8.35 44.80 13.80
C THR A 559 -9.07 43.47 13.78
N VAL A 560 -10.00 43.33 12.85
CA VAL A 560 -10.88 42.18 12.74
C VAL A 560 -11.04 41.69 11.31
N GLU A 561 -11.30 40.41 11.17
CA GLU A 561 -11.87 39.84 9.95
C GLU A 561 -13.40 39.90 10.03
N THR A 562 -14.04 40.61 9.11
CA THR A 562 -15.50 40.71 9.05
C THR A 562 -16.04 39.92 7.87
N LYS A 563 -17.13 39.17 8.08
CA LYS A 563 -17.92 38.55 7.02
C LYS A 563 -18.74 39.61 6.26
N GLY A 564 -18.69 39.56 4.94
CA GLY A 564 -19.20 40.55 4.01
C GLY A 564 -18.37 41.83 3.98
N VAL A 565 -18.88 42.83 3.26
CA VAL A 565 -18.33 44.18 3.27
C VAL A 565 -19.08 45.00 4.32
N PRO A 566 -18.39 45.59 5.33
CA PRO A 566 -19.05 46.34 6.40
C PRO A 566 -19.78 47.60 5.91
N TYR A 567 -19.54 48.03 4.66
CA TYR A 567 -20.16 49.21 4.04
C TYR A 567 -20.77 48.86 2.68
N ARG A 568 -21.94 49.45 2.38
CA ARG A 568 -22.70 49.19 1.14
C ARG A 568 -22.01 49.63 -0.16
N LYS A 569 -21.08 50.59 -0.08
CA LYS A 569 -20.31 51.10 -1.22
C LYS A 569 -18.83 50.81 -1.02
N TYR A 570 -18.24 50.10 -1.97
CA TYR A 570 -16.83 49.80 -1.98
C TYR A 570 -16.26 49.78 -3.41
N ILE A 571 -14.96 50.02 -3.51
CA ILE A 571 -14.16 49.90 -4.74
C ILE A 571 -12.99 48.97 -4.42
N ILE A 572 -12.57 48.14 -5.39
CA ILE A 572 -11.46 47.21 -5.23
C ILE A 572 -10.25 47.68 -6.02
N GLY A 573 -9.10 47.73 -5.37
CA GLY A 573 -7.81 47.97 -6.00
C GLY A 573 -6.93 46.72 -5.95
N ARG A 574 -6.39 46.31 -7.09
CA ARG A 574 -5.44 45.22 -7.21
C ARG A 574 -4.02 45.76 -7.14
N HIS A 575 -3.24 45.32 -6.16
CA HIS A 575 -1.89 45.81 -5.97
C HIS A 575 -1.00 45.60 -7.23
N PRO A 576 0.06 46.42 -7.42
CA PRO A 576 0.97 46.27 -8.55
C PRO A 576 1.60 44.88 -8.60
N LYS A 577 1.86 44.41 -9.82
CA LYS A 577 2.81 43.32 -10.06
C LYS A 577 4.22 43.87 -9.98
N GLU A 578 5.06 43.26 -9.16
CA GLU A 578 6.52 43.33 -9.32
C GLU A 578 7.08 42.00 -9.81
#